data_AF-A0A379B4C3-F1
#
_entry.id   AF-A0A379B4C3-F1
#
_cell.length_a   1.000
_cell.length_b   1.000
_cell.length_c   1.000
_cell.angle_alpha   90.00
_cell.angle_beta   90.00
_cell.angle_gamma   90.00
#
_symmetry.space_group_name_H-M   'P 1'
#
loop_
_entity.id
_entity.type
_entity.pdbx_description
1 polymer ?
#
loop_
_entity_poly.entity_id
_entity_poly.type
_entity_poly.pdbx_seq_one_letter_code
_entity_poly.pdbx_strand_id
1 'polypeptide(L)'
;MKKFLDVITKFTQTKSDDERSVLFSLLPEDILAHKKFYDEEMFINSSRHTFYILTSLFIDWINQLDEQYPKQRHFLYELQDLFEYIDDDISIDEQSEVIEKTKVILKQYQ
;
A
#
# COMPACT_ATOMS: atom_id res chain seq x y z
N MET A 1 -10.26 9.88 2.70
CA MET A 1 -10.07 8.99 3.87
C MET A 1 -10.85 7.68 3.83
N LYS A 2 -12.20 7.65 3.80
CA LYS A 2 -12.97 6.38 3.85
C LYS A 2 -12.53 5.33 2.83
N LYS A 3 -12.42 5.73 1.55
CA LYS A 3 -11.98 4.84 0.46
C LYS A 3 -10.57 4.27 0.71
N PHE A 4 -9.65 5.07 1.25
CA PHE A 4 -8.31 4.63 1.61
C PHE A 4 -8.34 3.54 2.69
N LEU A 5 -9.07 3.78 3.78
CA LEU A 5 -9.24 2.81 4.86
C LEU A 5 -9.86 1.50 4.37
N ASP A 6 -10.86 1.58 3.49
CA ASP A 6 -11.49 0.40 2.89
C ASP A 6 -10.48 -0.43 2.07
N VAL A 7 -9.61 0.23 1.30
CA VAL A 7 -8.58 -0.43 0.47
C VAL A 7 -7.45 -1.01 1.32
N ILE A 8 -6.92 -0.26 2.29
CA ILE A 8 -5.87 -0.76 3.21
C ILE A 8 -6.42 -1.95 4.02
N THR A 9 -7.67 -1.89 4.47
CA THR A 9 -8.31 -3.03 5.14
C THR A 9 -8.35 -4.26 4.25
N LYS A 10 -8.76 -4.11 2.97
CA LYS A 10 -8.74 -5.22 2.00
C LYS A 10 -7.33 -5.74 1.74
N PHE A 11 -6.34 -4.86 1.65
CA PHE A 11 -4.93 -5.25 1.50
C PHE A 11 -4.49 -6.19 2.63
N THR A 12 -4.85 -5.91 3.88
CA THR A 12 -4.48 -6.77 5.02
C THR A 12 -5.16 -8.15 5.02
N GLN A 13 -6.12 -8.39 4.12
CA GLN A 13 -6.83 -9.65 3.96
C GLN A 13 -6.29 -10.48 2.79
N THR A 14 -5.43 -9.91 1.95
CA THR A 14 -4.85 -10.59 0.80
C THR A 14 -3.80 -11.61 1.21
N LYS A 15 -3.67 -12.69 0.45
CA LYS A 15 -2.73 -13.80 0.67
C LYS A 15 -1.83 -14.09 -0.53
N SER A 16 -2.12 -13.50 -1.67
CA SER A 16 -1.39 -13.73 -2.91
C SER A 16 -1.33 -12.46 -3.76
N ASP A 17 -0.42 -12.46 -4.74
CA ASP A 17 -0.30 -11.37 -5.69
C ASP A 17 -1.53 -11.22 -6.60
N ASP A 18 -2.21 -12.33 -6.91
CA ASP A 18 -3.47 -12.29 -7.68
C ASP A 18 -4.57 -11.54 -6.90
N GLU A 19 -4.70 -11.80 -5.61
CA GLU A 19 -5.67 -11.10 -4.74
C GLU A 19 -5.31 -9.61 -4.61
N ARG A 20 -4.02 -9.28 -4.49
CA ARG A 20 -3.53 -7.89 -4.42
C ARG A 20 -3.73 -7.14 -5.72
N SER A 21 -3.57 -7.81 -6.86
CA SER A 21 -3.73 -7.21 -8.19
C SER A 21 -5.12 -6.61 -8.40
N VAL A 22 -6.15 -7.18 -7.77
CA VAL A 22 -7.52 -6.64 -7.82
C VAL A 22 -7.60 -5.24 -7.18
N LEU A 23 -6.75 -4.95 -6.19
CA LEU A 23 -6.77 -3.69 -5.44
C LEU A 23 -6.31 -2.49 -6.28
N PHE A 24 -5.51 -2.69 -7.33
CA PHE A 24 -5.10 -1.60 -8.23
C PHE A 24 -6.31 -0.85 -8.82
N SER A 25 -7.38 -1.58 -9.16
CA SER A 25 -8.63 -1.00 -9.67
C SER A 25 -9.36 -0.10 -8.67
N LEU A 26 -9.00 -0.16 -7.39
CA LEU A 26 -9.62 0.61 -6.31
C LEU A 26 -8.82 1.88 -5.99
N LEU A 27 -7.61 2.04 -6.51
CA LEU A 27 -6.80 3.24 -6.30
C LEU A 27 -7.41 4.46 -7.01
N PRO A 28 -7.11 5.69 -6.56
CA PRO A 28 -7.32 6.90 -7.38
C PRO A 28 -6.59 6.81 -8.72
N GLU A 29 -7.13 7.41 -9.79
CA GLU A 29 -6.58 7.29 -11.15
C GLU A 29 -5.16 7.86 -11.27
N ASP A 30 -4.91 8.99 -10.60
CA ASP A 30 -3.62 9.66 -10.55
C ASP A 30 -2.57 8.85 -9.79
N ILE A 31 -2.95 8.20 -8.68
CA ILE A 31 -2.09 7.23 -7.99
C ILE A 31 -1.83 6.01 -8.88
N LEU A 32 -2.87 5.44 -9.49
CA LEU A 32 -2.74 4.27 -10.35
C LEU A 32 -1.83 4.54 -11.56
N ALA A 33 -1.79 5.78 -12.07
CA ALA A 33 -0.91 6.16 -13.17
C ALA A 33 0.58 5.94 -12.85
N HIS A 34 0.99 6.04 -11.58
CA HIS A 34 2.36 5.78 -11.15
C HIS A 34 2.75 4.30 -11.27
N LYS A 35 1.78 3.38 -11.35
CA LYS A 35 2.03 1.94 -11.58
C LYS A 35 2.85 1.69 -12.86
N LYS A 36 2.67 2.54 -13.87
CA LYS A 36 3.35 2.46 -15.17
C LYS A 36 4.87 2.42 -15.03
N PHE A 37 5.43 3.18 -14.09
CA PHE A 37 6.88 3.16 -13.82
C PHE A 37 7.36 1.75 -13.44
N TYR A 38 6.63 1.06 -12.57
CA TYR A 38 7.00 -0.28 -12.14
C TYR A 38 6.87 -1.32 -13.25
N ASP A 39 5.81 -1.19 -14.08
CA ASP A 39 5.53 -2.11 -15.18
C ASP A 39 6.53 -1.97 -16.34
N GLU A 40 7.00 -0.75 -16.62
CA GLU A 40 7.81 -0.46 -17.82
C GLU A 40 9.30 -0.29 -17.52
N GLU A 41 9.66 0.24 -16.34
CA GLU A 41 11.03 0.69 -16.06
C GLU A 41 11.72 -0.13 -14.95
N MET A 42 10.98 -0.68 -13.98
CA MET A 42 11.57 -1.34 -12.82
C MET A 42 11.62 -2.88 -12.95
N PHE A 43 10.51 -3.51 -13.32
CA PHE A 43 10.40 -4.98 -13.30
C PHE A 43 10.17 -5.57 -14.68
N ILE A 44 10.89 -6.66 -14.98
CA ILE A 44 10.60 -7.51 -16.14
C ILE A 44 9.22 -8.19 -15.99
N ASN A 45 8.82 -8.50 -14.74
CA ASN A 45 7.52 -9.08 -14.44
C ASN A 45 6.93 -8.50 -13.15
N SER A 46 6.30 -7.33 -13.28
CA SER A 46 5.67 -6.61 -12.16
C SER A 46 4.55 -7.38 -11.45
N SER A 47 3.94 -8.38 -12.10
CA SER A 47 2.87 -9.20 -11.49
C SER A 47 3.36 -10.05 -10.31
N ARG A 48 4.68 -10.20 -10.14
CA ARG A 48 5.30 -10.91 -9.00
C ARG A 48 5.76 -10.00 -7.88
N HIS A 49 5.65 -8.69 -8.07
CA HIS A 49 6.07 -7.67 -7.11
C HIS A 49 4.88 -6.84 -6.63
N THR A 50 3.66 -7.40 -6.68
CA THR A 50 2.46 -6.60 -6.41
C THR A 50 2.40 -6.09 -4.98
N PHE A 51 3.00 -6.79 -4.01
CA PHE A 51 3.11 -6.30 -2.65
C PHE A 51 3.88 -4.98 -2.59
N TYR A 52 5.13 -5.01 -3.06
CA TYR A 52 6.01 -3.84 -3.12
C TYR A 52 5.37 -2.68 -3.89
N ILE A 53 4.87 -2.96 -5.10
CA ILE A 53 4.24 -1.94 -5.96
C ILE A 53 3.04 -1.31 -5.23
N LEU A 54 2.16 -2.11 -4.65
CA LEU A 54 0.96 -1.59 -4.01
C LEU A 54 1.31 -0.76 -2.76
N THR A 55 2.30 -1.18 -1.96
CA THR A 55 2.76 -0.40 -0.80
C THR A 55 3.42 0.91 -1.20
N SER A 56 4.19 0.95 -2.29
CA SER A 56 4.72 2.21 -2.83
C SER A 56 3.60 3.15 -3.30
N LEU A 57 2.58 2.62 -4.00
CA LEU A 57 1.42 3.41 -4.39
C LEU A 57 0.59 3.89 -3.20
N PHE A 58 0.58 3.15 -2.08
CA PHE A 58 -0.02 3.63 -0.84
C PHE A 58 0.74 4.81 -0.24
N ILE A 59 2.07 4.85 -0.34
CA ILE A 59 2.86 6.02 0.10
C ILE A 59 2.45 7.26 -0.71
N ASP A 60 2.35 7.14 -2.03
CA ASP A 60 1.89 8.24 -2.88
C ASP A 60 0.49 8.72 -2.49
N TRP A 61 -0.42 7.78 -2.19
CA TRP A 61 -1.77 8.14 -1.75
C TRP A 61 -1.78 8.77 -0.35
N ILE A 62 -0.93 8.29 0.57
CA ILE A 62 -0.76 8.87 1.90
C ILE A 62 -0.30 10.33 1.80
N ASN A 63 0.68 10.63 0.95
CA ASN A 63 1.18 11.99 0.76
C ASN A 63 0.05 12.95 0.32
N GLN A 64 -0.83 12.51 -0.58
CA GLN A 64 -2.01 13.31 -0.97
C GLN A 64 -3.04 13.47 0.16
N LEU A 65 -3.18 12.47 1.01
CA LEU A 65 -4.13 12.48 2.12
C LEU A 65 -3.64 13.33 3.30
N ASP A 66 -2.33 13.41 3.57
CA ASP A 66 -1.79 14.21 4.68
C ASP A 66 -2.16 15.69 4.55
N GLU A 67 -2.10 16.23 3.32
CA GLU A 67 -2.52 17.61 3.04
C GLU A 67 -4.01 17.84 3.31
N GLN A 68 -4.86 16.85 3.01
CA GLN A 68 -6.31 16.93 3.12
C GLN A 68 -6.84 16.64 4.53
N TYR A 69 -6.10 15.83 5.30
CA TYR A 69 -6.53 15.30 6.60
C TYR A 69 -5.47 15.49 7.68
N PRO A 70 -5.08 16.74 8.03
CA PRO A 70 -3.99 17.02 8.96
C PRO A 70 -4.22 16.46 10.38
N LYS A 71 -5.47 16.25 10.77
CA LYS A 71 -5.82 15.61 12.06
C LYS A 71 -5.44 14.12 12.11
N GLN A 72 -5.28 13.48 10.95
CA GLN A 72 -4.95 12.05 10.82
C GLN A 72 -3.48 11.82 10.45
N ARG A 73 -2.67 12.88 10.47
CA ARG A 73 -1.25 12.85 10.10
C ARG A 73 -0.46 11.77 10.83
N HIS A 74 -0.68 11.60 12.13
CA HIS A 74 0.05 10.60 12.90
C HIS A 74 -0.20 9.18 12.38
N PHE A 75 -1.46 8.82 12.16
CA PHE A 75 -1.85 7.53 11.57
C PHE A 75 -1.29 7.34 10.16
N LEU A 76 -1.38 8.39 9.34
CA LEU A 76 -0.86 8.35 7.96
C LEU A 76 0.67 8.16 7.94
N TYR A 77 1.40 8.85 8.82
CA TYR A 77 2.85 8.70 8.93
C TYR A 77 3.26 7.33 9.46
N GLU A 78 2.55 6.73 10.40
CA GLU A 78 2.84 5.37 10.85
C GLU A 78 2.69 4.34 9.73
N LEU A 79 1.66 4.48 8.88
CA LEU A 79 1.51 3.63 7.71
C LEU A 79 2.61 3.88 6.67
N GLN A 80 2.94 5.15 6.42
CA GLN A 80 3.98 5.51 5.47
C GLN A 80 5.34 4.96 5.89
N ASP A 81 5.74 5.18 7.15
CA ASP A 81 7.00 4.69 7.72
C ASP A 81 7.08 3.16 7.60
N LEU A 82 5.99 2.45 7.88
CA LEU A 82 5.94 0.99 7.69
C LEU A 82 6.16 0.57 6.23
N PHE A 83 5.64 1.32 5.27
CA PHE A 83 5.72 0.98 3.85
C PHE A 83 7.03 1.41 3.19
N GLU A 84 7.68 2.47 3.68
CA GLU A 84 8.88 3.07 3.07
C GLU A 84 10.09 2.13 3.07
N TYR A 85 10.18 1.22 4.05
CA TYR A 85 11.30 0.27 4.18
C TYR A 85 11.07 -1.10 3.54
N ILE A 86 10.02 -1.24 2.72
CA ILE A 86 9.73 -2.50 2.03
C ILE A 86 10.64 -2.60 0.80
N ASP A 87 11.39 -3.71 0.71
CA ASP A 87 12.25 -4.00 -0.44
C ASP A 87 11.46 -4.71 -1.57
N ASP A 88 11.98 -4.66 -2.79
CA ASP A 88 11.34 -5.28 -3.96
C ASP A 88 11.42 -6.82 -3.98
N ASP A 89 12.36 -7.38 -3.21
CA ASP A 89 12.56 -8.82 -3.00
C ASP A 89 11.97 -9.35 -1.67
N ILE A 90 11.14 -8.54 -0.99
CA ILE A 90 10.53 -8.86 0.29
C ILE A 90 9.94 -10.28 0.36
N SER A 91 10.37 -11.04 1.36
CA SER A 91 9.95 -12.43 1.56
C SER A 91 8.49 -12.54 2.04
N ILE A 92 7.89 -13.71 1.89
CA ILE A 92 6.49 -13.95 2.32
C ILE A 92 6.31 -13.73 3.83
N ASP A 93 7.32 -14.07 4.63
CA ASP A 93 7.28 -13.90 6.08
C ASP A 93 7.30 -12.40 6.45
N GLU A 94 8.15 -11.61 5.79
CA GLU A 94 8.22 -10.16 5.97
C GLU A 94 6.93 -9.47 5.48
N GLN A 95 6.37 -9.90 4.33
CA GLN A 95 5.07 -9.42 3.86
C GLN A 95 3.97 -9.67 4.91
N SER A 96 4.00 -10.84 5.55
CA SER A 96 3.05 -11.20 6.60
C SER A 96 3.23 -10.32 7.84
N GLU A 97 4.47 -10.01 8.23
CA GLU A 97 4.77 -9.10 9.34
C GLU A 97 4.25 -7.69 9.05
N VAL A 98 4.48 -7.15 7.85
CA VAL A 98 3.96 -5.85 7.41
C VAL A 98 2.43 -5.84 7.43
N ILE A 99 1.77 -6.91 6.96
CA ILE A 99 0.31 -7.03 7.02
C ILE A 99 -0.19 -6.97 8.47
N GLU A 100 0.43 -7.69 9.40
CA GLU A 100 0.03 -7.66 10.81
C GLU A 100 0.27 -6.29 11.46
N LYS A 101 1.40 -5.65 11.19
CA LYS A 101 1.67 -4.27 11.65
C LYS A 101 0.63 -3.28 11.09
N THR A 102 0.28 -3.43 9.81
CA THR A 102 -0.78 -2.62 9.18
C THR A 102 -2.12 -2.79 9.89
N LYS A 103 -2.48 -4.02 10.28
CA LYS A 103 -3.71 -4.30 11.07
C LYS A 103 -3.66 -3.64 12.44
N VAL A 104 -2.50 -3.61 13.10
CA VAL A 104 -2.34 -2.95 14.40
C VAL A 104 -2.58 -1.44 14.27
N ILE A 105 -1.96 -0.80 13.28
CA ILE A 105 -2.12 0.63 13.02
C ILE A 105 -3.58 0.97 12.68
N LEU A 106 -4.23 0.17 11.82
CA LEU A 106 -5.66 0.33 11.49
C LEU A 106 -6.57 0.26 12.73
N LYS A 107 -6.27 -0.63 13.69
CA LYS A 107 -7.05 -0.76 14.93
C LYS A 107 -6.89 0.42 15.87
N GLN A 108 -5.72 1.06 15.88
CA GLN A 108 -5.47 2.24 16.72
C GLN A 108 -6.19 3.49 16.20
N TYR A 109 -6.50 3.51 14.90
CA TYR A 109 -7.24 4.59 14.26
C TYR A 109 -8.77 4.54 14.49
N GLN A 110 -9.32 3.33 14.71
CA GLN A 110 -10.76 3.07 14.88
C GLN A 110 -11.25 3.35 16.30
#